data_AF-A0A7S1XNX3-F1
#
_entry.id   AF-A0A7S1XNX3-F1
#
_cell.length_a   1.000
_cell.length_b   1.000
_cell.length_c   1.000
_cell.angle_alpha   90.00
_cell.angle_beta   90.00
_cell.angle_gamma   90.00
#
_symmetry.space_group_name_H-M   'P 1'
#
loop_
_entity.id
_entity.type
_entity.pdbx_description
1 polymer ?
#
loop_
_entity_poly.entity_id
_entity_poly.type
_entity_poly.pdbx_seq_one_letter_code
_entity_poly.pdbx_strand_id
1 'polypeptide(L)'
;VSFEVDANGILQVSAEDKGTGKSEKITITAEKGRLSEEEIERMVREAEEFAEEDKAMKGKIDSRNSLESYLYNLKNMLEDDEKGIADKIPEGDKAELESAIEEALEWLDEKPEADAEE
;
A
#
# COMPACT_ATOMS: atom_id res chain seq x y z
N VAL A 1 6.86 -9.86 -6.26
CA VAL A 1 5.79 -10.22 -7.20
C VAL A 1 6.18 -9.68 -8.56
N SER A 2 6.03 -10.48 -9.61
CA SER A 2 6.37 -10.11 -10.98
C SER A 2 5.21 -10.43 -11.91
N PHE A 3 5.01 -9.57 -12.90
CA PHE A 3 3.95 -9.70 -13.91
C PHE A 3 4.61 -9.74 -15.29
N GLU A 4 4.34 -10.79 -16.06
CA GLU A 4 4.87 -10.99 -17.40
C GLU A 4 3.73 -11.24 -18.39
N VAL A 5 3.71 -10.51 -19.50
CA VAL A 5 2.75 -10.70 -20.58
C VAL A 5 3.49 -11.17 -21.82
N ASP A 6 3.11 -12.33 -22.35
CA ASP A 6 3.72 -12.87 -23.57
C ASP A 6 3.08 -12.33 -24.86
N ALA A 7 3.67 -12.65 -26.00
CA ALA A 7 3.17 -12.22 -27.31
C ALA A 7 1.78 -12.77 -27.67
N ASN A 8 1.30 -13.79 -26.97
CA ASN A 8 -0.04 -14.37 -27.13
C ASN A 8 -1.07 -13.74 -26.17
N GLY A 9 -0.65 -12.78 -25.33
CA GLY A 9 -1.49 -12.15 -24.33
C GLY A 9 -1.76 -13.03 -23.11
N ILE A 10 -0.91 -14.02 -22.83
CA ILE A 10 -0.95 -14.82 -21.61
C ILE A 10 -0.23 -14.04 -20.51
N LEU A 11 -0.93 -13.81 -19.39
CA LEU A 11 -0.38 -13.15 -18.22
C LEU A 11 0.14 -14.21 -17.23
N GLN A 12 1.42 -14.13 -16.90
CA GLN A 12 2.04 -14.89 -15.82
C GLN A 12 2.24 -13.98 -14.61
N VAL A 13 1.71 -14.42 -13.47
CA VAL A 13 1.90 -13.74 -12.18
C VAL A 13 2.71 -14.66 -11.29
N SER A 14 3.88 -14.20 -10.85
CA SER A 14 4.75 -14.95 -9.95
C SER A 14 4.98 -14.20 -8.64
N ALA A 15 5.00 -14.94 -7.54
CA ALA A 15 5.36 -14.45 -6.23
C ALA A 15 6.52 -15.28 -5.69
N GLU A 16 7.58 -14.61 -5.24
CA GLU A 16 8.77 -15.24 -4.66
C GLU A 16 9.00 -14.65 -3.28
N ASP A 17 9.17 -15.53 -2.30
CA ASP A 17 9.69 -15.18 -0.99
C ASP A 17 11.22 -15.12 -1.06
N LYS A 18 11.76 -13.90 -0.97
CA LYS A 18 13.21 -13.64 -1.06
C LYS A 18 14.01 -14.23 0.11
N GLY A 19 13.39 -14.56 1.23
CA GLY A 19 14.07 -15.17 2.38
C GLY A 19 14.30 -16.67 2.20
N THR A 20 13.30 -17.38 1.67
CA THR A 20 13.37 -18.84 1.50
C THR A 20 13.68 -19.29 0.07
N GLY A 21 13.58 -18.38 -0.92
CA GLY A 21 13.71 -18.68 -2.35
C GLY A 21 12.55 -19.49 -2.94
N LYS A 22 11.48 -19.71 -2.15
CA LYS A 22 10.29 -20.40 -2.63
C LYS A 22 9.49 -19.46 -3.53
N SER A 23 9.04 -19.98 -4.68
CA SER A 23 8.24 -19.23 -5.64
C SER A 23 7.02 -20.00 -6.08
N GLU A 24 5.89 -19.31 -6.22
CA GLU A 24 4.66 -19.82 -6.81
C GLU A 24 4.28 -18.96 -8.02
N LYS A 25 3.61 -19.57 -9.00
CA LYS A 25 3.17 -18.86 -10.21
C LYS A 25 1.79 -19.31 -10.70
N ILE A 26 1.05 -18.37 -11.26
CA ILE A 26 -0.27 -18.58 -11.88
C ILE A 26 -0.21 -18.10 -13.33
N THR A 27 -0.82 -18.87 -14.23
CA THR A 27 -0.94 -18.54 -15.65
C THR A 27 -2.39 -18.23 -15.99
N ILE A 28 -2.63 -17.03 -16.52
CA ILE A 28 -3.94 -16.55 -16.96
C ILE A 28 -3.94 -16.54 -18.48
N THR A 29 -4.72 -17.44 -19.09
CA THR A 29 -4.77 -17.62 -20.55
C THR A 29 -5.89 -16.78 -21.19
N ALA A 30 -5.72 -16.46 -22.48
CA ALA A 30 -6.58 -15.53 -23.22
C ALA A 30 -8.00 -16.04 -23.56
N GLU A 31 -8.31 -17.31 -23.28
CA GLU A 31 -9.48 -17.99 -23.85
C GLU A 31 -10.79 -17.80 -23.06
N LYS A 32 -10.73 -17.35 -21.79
CA LYS A 32 -11.93 -17.13 -20.97
C LYS A 32 -11.82 -15.85 -20.16
N GLY A 33 -12.80 -14.95 -20.31
CA GLY A 33 -12.94 -13.74 -19.50
C GLY A 33 -12.26 -12.48 -20.05
N ARG A 34 -11.85 -12.46 -21.33
CA ARG A 34 -11.45 -11.20 -21.97
C ARG A 34 -12.67 -10.32 -22.19
N LEU A 35 -12.48 -9.03 -21.91
CA LEU A 35 -13.41 -7.98 -22.25
C LEU A 35 -13.55 -7.87 -23.78
N SER A 36 -14.77 -7.62 -24.23
CA SER A 36 -15.06 -7.19 -25.59
C SER A 36 -14.47 -5.81 -25.87
N GLU A 37 -14.33 -5.46 -27.14
CA GLU A 37 -13.84 -4.13 -27.55
C GLU A 37 -14.74 -3.01 -27.02
N GLU A 38 -16.06 -3.21 -27.06
CA GLU A 38 -17.04 -2.27 -26.50
C GLU A 38 -16.87 -2.08 -24.98
N GLU A 39 -16.59 -3.15 -24.24
CA GLU A 39 -16.31 -3.07 -22.80
C GLU A 39 -15.00 -2.34 -22.51
N ILE A 40 -13.96 -2.58 -23.31
CA ILE A 40 -12.67 -1.88 -23.20
C ILE A 40 -12.87 -0.39 -23.43
N GLU A 41 -13.55 0.01 -24.51
CA GLU A 41 -13.83 1.42 -24.81
C GLU A 41 -14.71 2.09 -23.75
N ARG A 42 -15.65 1.35 -23.16
CA ARG A 42 -16.44 1.85 -22.03
C ARG A 42 -15.56 2.11 -20.82
N MET A 43 -14.70 1.16 -20.43
CA MET A 43 -13.79 1.32 -19.29
C MET A 43 -12.80 2.46 -19.48
N VAL A 44 -12.28 2.66 -20.70
CA VAL A 44 -11.38 3.79 -21.00
C VAL A 44 -12.12 5.13 -20.83
N ARG A 45 -13.34 5.25 -21.36
CA ARG A 45 -14.14 6.48 -21.21
C ARG A 45 -14.51 6.77 -19.76
N GLU A 46 -14.91 5.74 -19.01
CA GLU A 46 -15.21 5.89 -17.58
C GLU A 46 -13.96 6.34 -16.81
N ALA A 47 -12.79 5.75 -17.08
CA ALA A 47 -11.54 6.18 -16.44
C ALA A 47 -11.14 7.62 -16.77
N GLU A 48 -11.44 8.11 -17.98
CA GLU A 48 -11.21 9.51 -18.35
C GLU A 48 -12.22 10.46 -17.69
N GLU A 49 -13.49 10.06 -17.57
CA GLU A 49 -14.55 10.85 -16.93
C GLU A 49 -14.27 11.05 -15.43
N PHE A 50 -13.83 10.00 -14.74
CA PHE A 50 -13.57 10.01 -13.29
C PHE A 50 -12.11 10.31 -12.93
N ALA A 51 -11.24 10.63 -13.90
CA ALA A 51 -9.80 10.77 -13.70
C ALA A 51 -9.41 11.71 -12.56
N GLU A 52 -10.07 12.86 -12.43
CA GLU A 52 -9.76 13.85 -11.37
C GLU A 52 -10.27 13.41 -9.99
N GLU A 53 -11.43 12.75 -9.93
CA GLU A 53 -11.96 12.19 -8.68
C GLU A 53 -11.10 11.02 -8.18
N ASP A 54 -10.76 10.09 -9.08
CA ASP A 54 -9.86 8.96 -8.80
C ASP A 54 -8.48 9.44 -8.34
N LYS A 55 -7.97 10.52 -8.95
CA LYS A 55 -6.68 11.11 -8.56
C LYS A 55 -6.74 11.74 -7.17
N ALA A 56 -7.83 12.44 -6.83
CA ALA A 56 -8.00 13.01 -5.50
C ALA A 56 -8.12 11.90 -4.44
N MET A 57 -8.95 10.88 -4.71
CA MET A 57 -9.12 9.72 -3.83
C MET A 57 -7.80 8.96 -3.65
N LYS A 58 -7.07 8.71 -4.74
CA LYS A 58 -5.75 8.10 -4.69
C LYS A 58 -4.78 8.93 -3.85
N GLY A 59 -4.74 10.25 -4.04
CA GLY A 59 -3.86 11.14 -3.26
C GLY A 59 -4.12 11.05 -1.75
N LYS A 60 -5.40 10.98 -1.35
CA LYS A 60 -5.80 10.77 0.05
C LYS A 60 -5.32 9.42 0.58
N ILE A 61 -5.58 8.34 -0.15
CA ILE A 61 -5.16 6.98 0.24
C ILE A 61 -3.62 6.88 0.33
N ASP A 62 -2.90 7.43 -0.64
CA ASP A 62 -1.44 7.43 -0.68
C ASP A 62 -0.87 8.20 0.54
N SER A 63 -1.48 9.34 0.90
CA SER A 63 -1.07 10.12 2.07
C SER A 63 -1.32 9.38 3.39
N ARG A 64 -2.51 8.77 3.53
CA ARG A 64 -2.87 7.91 4.66
C ARG A 64 -1.88 6.75 4.82
N ASN A 65 -1.66 5.98 3.76
CA ASN A 65 -0.75 4.85 3.76
C ASN A 65 0.70 5.26 4.07
N SER A 66 1.11 6.45 3.60
CA SER A 66 2.44 7.00 3.89
C SER A 66 2.61 7.34 5.37
N LEU A 67 1.61 7.98 5.98
CA LEU A 67 1.62 8.29 7.41
C LEU A 67 1.58 7.01 8.25
N GLU A 68 0.67 6.08 7.96
CA GLU A 68 0.56 4.80 8.64
C GLU A 68 1.88 4.01 8.58
N SER A 69 2.46 3.89 7.38
CA SER A 69 3.76 3.23 7.20
C SER A 69 4.87 3.93 8.00
N TYR A 70 4.87 5.26 8.05
CA TYR A 70 5.84 6.02 8.82
C TYR A 70 5.71 5.77 10.33
N LEU A 71 4.47 5.81 10.85
CA LEU A 71 4.17 5.54 12.26
C LEU A 71 4.60 4.13 12.68
N TYR A 72 4.29 3.11 11.87
CA TYR A 72 4.75 1.74 12.14
C TYR A 72 6.26 1.60 12.06
N ASN A 73 6.93 2.29 11.13
CA ASN A 73 8.39 2.30 11.09
C ASN A 73 8.99 2.94 12.34
N LEU A 74 8.42 4.04 12.84
CA LEU A 74 8.86 4.68 14.09
C LEU A 74 8.62 3.76 15.30
N LYS A 75 7.44 3.15 15.41
CA LYS A 75 7.11 2.18 16.46
C LYS A 75 8.13 1.04 16.48
N ASN A 76 8.40 0.45 15.32
CA ASN A 76 9.40 -0.61 15.18
C ASN A 76 10.81 -0.13 15.55
N MET A 77 11.18 1.13 15.30
CA MET A 77 12.49 1.66 15.71
C MET A 77 12.62 1.83 17.23
N LEU A 78 11.51 2.07 17.94
CA LEU A 78 11.48 2.25 19.40
C LEU A 78 11.37 0.91 20.15
N GLU A 79 10.75 -0.10 19.55
CA GLU A 79 10.59 -1.44 20.13
C GLU A 79 11.76 -2.38 19.80
N ASP A 80 12.51 -2.11 18.74
CA ASP A 80 13.63 -2.95 18.30
C ASP A 80 14.90 -2.67 19.13
N ASP A 81 15.05 -3.43 20.21
CA ASP A 81 16.22 -3.44 21.09
C ASP A 81 17.54 -3.69 20.33
N GLU A 82 17.51 -4.39 19.18
CA GLU A 82 18.71 -4.70 18.39
C GLU A 82 19.28 -3.43 17.71
N LYS A 83 18.42 -2.45 17.39
CA LYS A 83 18.83 -1.15 16.84
C LYS A 83 19.37 -0.19 17.90
N GLY A 84 19.05 -0.41 19.18
CA GLY A 84 19.51 0.41 20.31
C GLY A 84 19.19 1.89 20.16
N ILE A 85 18.14 2.25 19.41
CA ILE A 85 17.70 3.63 19.21
C ILE A 85 16.95 4.11 20.45
N ALA A 86 16.10 3.24 21.02
CA ALA A 86 15.38 3.52 22.26
C ALA A 86 16.33 3.91 23.42
N ASP A 87 17.48 3.25 23.55
CA ASP A 87 18.48 3.53 24.60
C ASP A 87 19.17 4.89 24.46
N LYS A 88 19.06 5.53 23.28
CA LYS A 88 19.67 6.84 23.00
C LYS A 88 18.70 7.99 23.18
N ILE A 89 17.43 7.70 23.46
CA ILE A 89 16.37 8.69 23.63
C ILE A 89 16.06 8.76 25.14
N PRO A 90 15.91 9.97 25.72
CA PRO A 90 15.46 10.11 27.09
C PRO A 90 14.12 9.38 27.32
N GLU A 91 13.94 8.73 28.47
CA GLU A 91 12.72 7.95 28.78
C GLU A 91 11.44 8.79 28.66
N GLY A 92 11.50 10.08 29.05
CA GLY A 92 10.39 11.02 28.88
C GLY A 92 10.02 11.25 27.42
N ASP A 93 11.02 11.52 26.56
CA ASP A 93 10.83 11.73 25.13
C ASP A 93 10.35 10.45 24.43
N LYS A 94 10.81 9.27 24.88
CA LYS A 94 10.36 7.97 24.39
C LYS A 94 8.87 7.76 24.67
N ALA A 95 8.44 8.01 25.90
CA ALA A 95 7.03 7.87 26.28
C ALA A 95 6.12 8.85 25.52
N GLU A 96 6.59 10.09 25.29
CA GLU A 96 5.87 11.08 24.48
C GLU A 96 5.73 10.62 23.02
N LEU A 97 6.79 10.07 22.43
CA LEU A 97 6.77 9.51 21.08
C LEU A 97 5.82 8.31 20.95
N GLU A 98 5.86 7.36 21.89
CA GLU A 98 4.97 6.20 21.89
C GLU A 98 3.50 6.63 21.98
N SER A 99 3.19 7.56 22.89
CA SER A 99 1.84 8.11 23.03
C SER A 99 1.37 8.82 21.76
N ALA A 100 2.22 9.64 21.14
CA ALA A 100 1.87 10.36 19.91
C ALA A 100 1.66 9.41 18.72
N ILE A 101 2.44 8.31 18.65
CA ILE A 101 2.27 7.29 17.62
C ILE A 101 0.93 6.56 17.80
N GLU A 102 0.61 6.15 19.03
CA GLU A 102 -0.66 5.46 19.31
C GLU A 102 -1.87 6.36 19.03
N GLU A 103 -1.85 7.62 19.46
CA GLU A 103 -2.92 8.59 19.18
C GLU A 103 -3.11 8.81 17.68
N ALA A 104 -2.01 8.94 16.92
CA ALA A 104 -2.08 9.11 15.47
C ALA A 104 -2.63 7.86 14.75
N LEU A 105 -2.26 6.66 15.21
CA LEU A 105 -2.80 5.41 14.67
C LEU A 105 -4.29 5.24 14.99
N GLU A 106 -4.70 5.54 16.23
CA GLU A 106 -6.12 5.51 16.62
C GLU A 106 -6.93 6.51 15.79
N TRP A 107 -6.41 7.72 15.58
CA TRP A 107 -7.05 8.71 14.71
C TRP A 107 -7.21 8.21 13.27
N LEU A 108 -6.20 7.55 12.70
CA LEU A 108 -6.28 6.97 11.36
C LEU A 108 -7.32 5.85 11.23
N ASP A 109 -7.57 5.11 12.31
CA ASP A 109 -8.57 4.06 12.38
C ASP A 109 -9.99 4.62 12.59
N GLU A 110 -10.14 5.66 13.40
CA GLU A 110 -11.43 6.34 13.63
C GLU A 110 -11.87 7.19 12.44
N LYS A 111 -10.90 7.68 11.65
CA LYS A 111 -11.12 8.58 10.51
C LYS A 111 -10.60 7.97 9.20
N PRO A 112 -11.17 6.85 8.73
CA PRO A 112 -10.73 6.22 7.48
C PRO A 112 -10.93 7.12 6.25
N GLU A 113 -11.80 8.13 6.37
CA GLU A 113 -12.14 9.08 5.33
C GLU A 113 -11.59 10.50 5.56
N ALA A 114 -10.66 10.71 6.49
CA ALA A 114 -10.02 12.02 6.66
C ALA A 114 -9.31 12.48 5.39
N ASP A 115 -9.37 13.78 5.11
CA ASP A 115 -8.58 14.37 4.04
C ASP A 115 -7.15 14.71 4.54
N ALA A 116 -6.33 15.29 3.67
CA ALA A 116 -4.95 15.64 4.02
C ALA A 116 -4.83 16.95 4.83
N GLU A 117 -5.94 17.67 5.04
CA GLU A 117 -6.00 18.97 5.72
C GLU A 117 -6.55 18.85 7.15
N GLU A 118 -7.28 17.77 7.47
CA GLU A 118 -7.68 17.33 8.81
C GLU A 118 -6.54 16.66 9.60
#